data_AF-A0A3N5YR26-F1
#
_entry.id   AF-A0A3N5YR26-F1
#
_cell.length_a   1.000
_cell.length_b   1.000
_cell.length_c   1.000
_cell.angle_alpha   90.00
_cell.angle_beta   90.00
_cell.angle_gamma   90.00
#
_symmetry.space_group_name_H-M   'P 1'
#
loop_
_entity.id
_entity.type
_entity.pdbx_description
1 polymer ?
#
loop_
_entity_poly.entity_id
_entity_poly.type
_entity_poly.pdbx_seq_one_letter_code
_entity_poly.pdbx_strand_id
1 'polypeptide(L)'
;MQIFPLAVLPGTRFRRRRRELGLRCEAHPPYTVTATPSFSPEDFLLAYDYAETRLDTVFFPLPDLEVCWRQGAGRDFRKAADLRVRLGEIECVAKLVLNRVRPEEEIRRLARRLTQPYQVLVGPGLRDFGHLVRTLRTTTAENPFTPFEVVFFEPAELPRTSEFLNVLNLRRPHFLDGDLRYLFPQPGNRAVLFTLVSADRRARFRGDMQRQVYWWQGRRLPSLQELAELGDLDGVLIDSPVPFEAVCAWQDAVGPSAAEEFHIGFGEAALQARWLLRTCPDEYVGTVTGWKVD
;
A
#
# COMPACT_ATOMS: atom_id res chain seq x y z
N MET A 1 4.03 -1.26 -25.79
CA MET A 1 3.66 -2.69 -25.95
C MET A 1 2.82 -3.08 -24.75
N GLN A 2 1.78 -3.89 -24.91
CA GLN A 2 0.89 -4.29 -23.81
C GLN A 2 0.83 -5.82 -23.76
N ILE A 3 0.96 -6.39 -22.57
CA ILE A 3 0.81 -7.82 -22.31
C ILE A 3 -0.44 -7.99 -21.45
N PHE A 4 -1.33 -8.88 -21.88
CA PHE A 4 -2.52 -9.23 -21.11
C PHE A 4 -2.55 -10.73 -20.91
N PRO A 5 -2.70 -11.22 -19.68
CA PRO A 5 -3.02 -12.61 -19.48
C PRO A 5 -4.36 -12.93 -20.13
N LEU A 6 -4.45 -14.11 -20.74
CA LEU A 6 -5.68 -14.53 -21.40
C LEU A 6 -6.82 -14.63 -20.39
N ALA A 7 -7.87 -13.85 -20.58
CA ALA A 7 -9.08 -13.88 -19.76
C ALA A 7 -10.24 -14.56 -20.48
N VAL A 8 -10.99 -15.40 -19.78
CA VAL A 8 -12.16 -16.10 -20.32
C VAL A 8 -13.44 -15.40 -19.87
N LEU A 9 -13.80 -14.31 -20.57
CA LEU A 9 -14.89 -13.43 -20.17
C LEU A 9 -16.28 -14.10 -20.29
N PRO A 10 -17.21 -13.87 -19.33
CA PRO A 10 -18.60 -14.31 -19.42
C PRO A 10 -19.29 -13.90 -20.73
N GLY A 11 -20.21 -14.72 -21.23
CA GLY A 11 -20.96 -14.44 -22.46
C GLY A 11 -20.20 -14.70 -23.77
N THR A 12 -18.88 -14.86 -23.73
CA THR A 12 -18.08 -15.12 -24.94
C THR A 12 -18.24 -16.56 -25.46
N ARG A 13 -18.07 -16.76 -26.78
CA ARG A 13 -17.94 -18.11 -27.37
C ARG A 13 -16.76 -18.88 -26.76
N PHE A 14 -15.70 -18.15 -26.43
CA PHE A 14 -14.50 -18.70 -25.80
C PHE A 14 -14.82 -19.32 -24.43
N ARG A 15 -15.59 -18.63 -23.57
CA ARG A 15 -16.07 -19.17 -22.27
C ARG A 15 -16.90 -20.42 -22.41
N ARG A 16 -17.80 -20.48 -23.41
CA ARG A 16 -18.65 -21.66 -23.65
C ARG A 16 -17.83 -22.91 -23.95
N ARG A 17 -16.71 -22.75 -24.67
CA ARG A 17 -15.84 -23.86 -25.09
C ARG A 17 -14.68 -24.16 -24.13
N ARG A 18 -14.56 -23.44 -23.01
CA ARG A 18 -13.39 -23.58 -22.11
C ARG A 18 -13.12 -25.01 -21.66
N ARG A 19 -14.18 -25.81 -21.43
CA ARG A 19 -14.08 -27.22 -20.99
C ARG A 19 -13.55 -28.11 -22.12
N GLU A 20 -14.05 -27.91 -23.34
CA GLU A 20 -13.57 -28.60 -24.54
C GLU A 20 -12.09 -28.29 -24.80
N LEU A 21 -11.69 -27.04 -24.54
CA LEU A 21 -10.32 -26.57 -24.71
C LEU A 21 -9.39 -26.95 -23.53
N GLY A 22 -9.91 -27.61 -22.49
CA GLY A 22 -9.12 -27.99 -21.31
C GLY A 22 -8.60 -26.80 -20.49
N LEU A 23 -9.20 -25.60 -20.61
CA LEU A 23 -8.75 -24.40 -19.93
C LEU A 23 -9.18 -24.37 -18.47
N ARG A 24 -8.23 -24.15 -17.56
CA ARG A 24 -8.50 -23.77 -16.18
C ARG A 24 -8.43 -22.25 -16.08
N CYS A 25 -9.46 -21.65 -15.48
CA CYS A 25 -9.59 -20.20 -15.34
C CYS A 25 -10.37 -19.88 -14.08
N GLU A 26 -10.23 -18.65 -13.61
CA GLU A 26 -10.95 -18.18 -12.43
C GLU A 26 -12.48 -18.20 -12.62
N ALA A 27 -13.16 -18.39 -11.49
CA ALA A 27 -14.61 -18.32 -11.41
C ALA A 27 -15.15 -16.88 -11.35
N HIS A 28 -14.34 -15.95 -10.85
CA HIS A 28 -14.66 -14.54 -10.63
C HIS A 28 -13.69 -13.64 -11.42
N PRO A 29 -14.00 -12.35 -11.63
CA PRO A 29 -13.08 -11.41 -12.28
C PRO A 29 -11.69 -11.41 -11.62
N PRO A 30 -10.60 -11.22 -12.40
CA PRO A 30 -10.58 -10.91 -13.84
C PRO A 30 -10.84 -12.08 -14.81
N TYR A 31 -11.15 -13.29 -14.33
CA TYR A 31 -11.42 -14.49 -15.16
C TYR A 31 -10.19 -15.04 -15.90
N THR A 32 -9.00 -14.75 -15.39
CA THR A 32 -7.73 -15.13 -16.00
C THR A 32 -7.58 -16.65 -16.11
N VAL A 33 -7.02 -17.10 -17.23
CA VAL A 33 -6.58 -18.49 -17.44
C VAL A 33 -5.38 -18.77 -16.54
N THR A 34 -5.43 -19.88 -15.83
CA THR A 34 -4.39 -20.30 -14.86
C THR A 34 -3.65 -21.54 -15.29
N ALA A 35 -4.21 -22.32 -16.21
CA ALA A 35 -3.54 -23.44 -16.84
C ALA A 35 -4.25 -23.82 -18.14
N THR A 36 -3.50 -24.41 -19.05
CA THR A 36 -4.00 -25.11 -20.24
C THR A 36 -3.41 -26.52 -20.28
N PRO A 37 -3.85 -27.42 -21.18
CA PRO A 37 -3.29 -28.77 -21.27
C PRO A 37 -1.78 -28.82 -21.53
N SER A 38 -1.23 -27.79 -22.18
CA SER A 38 0.19 -27.71 -22.57
C SER A 38 0.93 -26.56 -21.89
N PHE A 39 0.33 -25.94 -20.88
CA PHE A 39 0.90 -24.76 -20.22
C PHE A 39 0.44 -24.74 -18.76
N SER A 40 1.34 -25.11 -17.86
CA SER A 40 1.06 -25.26 -16.43
C SER A 40 1.00 -23.90 -15.72
N PRO A 41 0.53 -23.85 -14.46
CA PRO A 41 0.62 -22.65 -13.63
C PRO A 41 2.06 -22.13 -13.47
N GLU A 42 3.05 -23.03 -13.39
CA GLU A 42 4.47 -22.70 -13.32
C GLU A 42 4.98 -22.11 -14.65
N ASP A 43 4.50 -22.61 -15.79
CA ASP A 43 4.81 -22.00 -17.09
C ASP A 43 4.28 -20.56 -17.19
N PHE A 44 3.11 -20.28 -16.61
CA PHE A 44 2.58 -18.90 -16.50
C PHE A 44 3.49 -18.00 -15.67
N LEU A 45 4.00 -18.49 -14.54
CA LEU A 45 4.97 -17.76 -13.72
C LEU A 45 6.24 -17.42 -14.52
N LEU A 46 6.83 -18.42 -15.18
CA LEU A 46 8.03 -18.24 -15.99
C LEU A 46 7.80 -17.27 -17.17
N ALA A 47 6.61 -17.29 -17.77
CA ALA A 47 6.27 -16.36 -18.84
C ALA A 47 6.15 -14.91 -18.37
N TYR A 48 5.66 -14.68 -17.14
CA TYR A 48 5.68 -13.34 -16.54
C TYR A 48 7.11 -12.87 -16.29
N ASP A 49 7.94 -13.69 -15.66
CA ASP A 49 9.36 -13.36 -15.38
C ASP A 49 10.14 -13.03 -16.68
N TYR A 50 9.94 -13.86 -17.72
CA TYR A 50 10.50 -13.59 -19.03
C TYR A 50 10.01 -12.27 -19.63
N ALA A 51 8.71 -11.98 -19.50
CA ALA A 51 8.11 -10.77 -20.04
C ALA A 51 8.56 -9.50 -19.30
N GLU A 52 8.65 -9.54 -17.96
CA GLU A 52 9.18 -8.45 -17.13
C GLU A 52 10.62 -8.13 -17.52
N THR A 53 11.47 -9.16 -17.60
CA THR A 53 12.88 -9.02 -18.04
C THR A 53 12.98 -8.46 -19.45
N ARG A 54 12.18 -8.97 -20.40
CA ARG A 54 12.27 -8.58 -21.81
C ARG A 54 11.80 -7.15 -22.08
N LEU A 55 10.90 -6.65 -21.23
CA LEU A 55 10.27 -5.35 -21.35
C LEU A 55 10.80 -4.30 -20.39
N ASP A 56 11.69 -4.70 -19.46
CA ASP A 56 12.22 -3.84 -18.42
C ASP A 56 11.09 -3.17 -17.61
N THR A 57 10.17 -4.00 -17.13
CA THR A 57 8.96 -3.57 -16.42
C THR A 57 8.61 -4.55 -15.30
N VAL A 58 7.84 -4.08 -14.33
CA VAL A 58 7.23 -4.92 -13.28
C VAL A 58 5.71 -4.94 -13.48
N PHE A 59 5.12 -6.12 -13.67
CA PHE A 59 3.67 -6.26 -13.88
C PHE A 59 2.89 -6.28 -12.57
N PHE A 60 3.53 -6.70 -11.49
CA PHE A 60 2.92 -6.75 -10.17
C PHE A 60 3.77 -5.96 -9.18
N PRO A 61 3.86 -4.62 -9.31
CA PRO A 61 4.58 -3.81 -8.33
C PRO A 61 3.85 -3.83 -6.99
N LEU A 62 4.60 -3.70 -5.89
CA LEU A 62 3.99 -3.36 -4.61
C LEU A 62 3.35 -1.97 -4.70
N PRO A 63 2.28 -1.69 -3.92
CA PRO A 63 1.72 -0.35 -3.84
C PRO A 63 2.78 0.69 -3.48
N ASP A 64 2.68 1.88 -4.07
CA ASP A 64 3.56 3.01 -3.81
C ASP A 64 3.76 3.25 -2.30
N LEU A 65 4.96 3.72 -1.93
CA LEU A 65 5.23 4.13 -0.55
C LEU A 65 4.58 5.48 -0.26
N GLU A 66 3.30 5.44 0.11
CA GLU A 66 2.52 6.62 0.43
C GLU A 66 2.25 6.75 1.93
N VAL A 67 3.29 6.67 2.75
CA VAL A 67 3.15 6.74 4.21
C VAL A 67 3.37 8.17 4.71
N CYS A 68 2.33 9.00 4.62
CA CYS A 68 2.32 10.34 5.23
C CYS A 68 1.29 10.39 6.37
N TRP A 69 1.59 11.14 7.44
CA TRP A 69 0.81 11.09 8.68
C TRP A 69 0.55 12.47 9.30
N ARG A 70 1.19 13.52 8.80
CA ARG A 70 1.02 14.89 9.28
C ARG A 70 0.76 15.87 8.15
N GLN A 71 0.14 16.98 8.53
CA GLN A 71 -0.01 18.17 7.72
C GLN A 71 0.74 19.32 8.41
N GLY A 72 1.54 20.04 7.65
CA GLY A 72 2.35 21.13 8.18
C GLY A 72 3.52 20.67 9.07
N ALA A 73 4.08 21.60 9.84
CA ALA A 73 5.35 21.41 10.54
C ALA A 73 5.27 20.57 11.83
N GLY A 74 4.06 20.25 12.30
CA GLY A 74 3.84 19.52 13.56
C GLY A 74 4.33 18.08 13.49
N ARG A 75 5.34 17.72 14.28
CA ARG A 75 5.98 16.38 14.30
C ARG A 75 5.63 15.53 15.52
N ASP A 76 4.65 15.94 16.31
CA ASP A 76 4.16 15.12 17.40
C ASP A 76 3.02 14.23 16.90
N PHE A 77 3.29 12.93 16.71
CA PHE A 77 2.29 11.95 16.28
C PHE A 77 1.07 11.92 17.21
N ARG A 78 1.24 12.23 18.50
CA ARG A 78 0.14 12.29 19.48
C ARG A 78 -0.87 13.42 19.19
N LYS A 79 -0.49 14.37 18.34
CA LYS A 79 -1.32 15.49 17.89
C LYS A 79 -1.76 15.36 16.43
N ALA A 80 -1.34 14.30 15.74
CA ALA A 80 -1.73 14.06 14.36
C ALA A 80 -3.24 13.88 14.23
N ALA A 81 -3.82 14.45 13.18
CA ALA A 81 -5.22 14.31 12.82
C ALA A 81 -5.38 13.32 11.66
N ASP A 82 -6.59 12.81 11.47
CA ASP A 82 -6.94 12.02 10.28
C ASP A 82 -6.68 12.83 9.00
N LEU A 83 -6.07 12.23 7.98
CA LEU A 83 -5.86 12.91 6.71
C LEU A 83 -7.08 12.74 5.80
N ARG A 84 -7.51 13.88 5.26
CA ARG A 84 -8.77 14.01 4.51
C ARG A 84 -8.51 14.46 3.08
N VAL A 85 -9.34 13.95 2.18
CA VAL A 85 -9.36 14.30 0.76
C VAL A 85 -10.78 14.72 0.37
N ARG A 86 -10.88 15.54 -0.68
CA ARG A 86 -12.17 15.99 -1.20
C ARG A 86 -12.46 15.30 -2.54
N LEU A 87 -13.57 14.56 -2.59
CA LEU A 87 -14.08 13.92 -3.79
C LEU A 87 -15.36 14.65 -4.22
N GLY A 88 -15.22 15.60 -5.15
CA GLY A 88 -16.30 16.50 -5.54
C GLY A 88 -16.69 17.43 -4.38
N GLU A 89 -17.91 17.29 -3.87
CA GLU A 89 -18.40 18.04 -2.70
C GLU A 89 -18.23 17.29 -1.38
N ILE A 90 -17.88 16.01 -1.44
CA ILE A 90 -17.80 15.14 -0.27
C ILE A 90 -16.38 15.15 0.26
N GLU A 91 -16.25 15.40 1.56
CA GLU A 91 -15.00 15.19 2.25
C GLU A 91 -14.94 13.74 2.78
N CYS A 92 -13.83 13.07 2.54
CA CYS A 92 -13.59 11.69 2.93
C CYS A 92 -12.30 11.58 3.73
N VAL A 93 -12.16 10.50 4.50
CA VAL A 93 -10.94 10.15 5.24
C VAL A 93 -10.14 9.18 4.39
N ALA A 94 -8.92 9.53 4.02
CA ALA A 94 -8.03 8.61 3.31
C ALA A 94 -7.04 7.95 4.27
N LYS A 95 -6.67 8.63 5.37
CA LYS A 95 -5.81 8.04 6.42
C LYS A 95 -6.42 8.25 7.79
N LEU A 96 -6.83 7.15 8.42
CA LEU A 96 -7.32 7.11 9.79
C LEU A 96 -6.12 7.04 10.75
N VAL A 97 -5.93 8.06 11.57
CA VAL A 97 -4.84 8.13 12.54
C VAL A 97 -5.32 7.63 13.90
N LEU A 98 -4.62 6.61 14.40
CA LEU A 98 -4.80 6.01 15.70
C LEU A 98 -3.60 6.36 16.60
N ASN A 99 -3.61 7.58 17.13
CA ASN A 99 -2.62 8.06 18.09
C ASN A 99 -3.05 7.93 19.56
N ARG A 100 -4.29 7.51 19.78
CA ARG A 100 -4.92 7.22 21.08
C ARG A 100 -6.08 6.26 20.88
N VAL A 101 -6.58 5.69 21.98
CA VAL A 101 -7.85 4.96 21.96
C VAL A 101 -8.98 5.95 21.66
N ARG A 102 -9.80 5.62 20.65
CA ARG A 102 -10.96 6.44 20.23
C ARG A 102 -12.27 5.71 20.54
N PRO A 103 -13.36 6.45 20.86
CA PRO A 103 -14.68 5.85 21.03
C PRO A 103 -15.13 5.07 19.78
N GLU A 104 -15.80 3.93 19.99
CA GLU A 104 -16.23 3.07 18.88
C GLU A 104 -17.21 3.75 17.93
N GLU A 105 -18.07 4.62 18.45
CA GLU A 105 -19.01 5.39 17.62
C GLU A 105 -18.30 6.40 16.72
N GLU A 106 -17.19 6.98 17.20
CA GLU A 106 -16.34 7.83 16.36
C GLU A 106 -15.72 7.02 15.22
N ILE A 107 -15.15 5.85 15.53
CA ILE A 107 -14.57 4.96 14.51
C ILE A 107 -15.61 4.53 13.48
N ARG A 108 -16.82 4.17 13.91
CA ARG A 108 -17.91 3.77 13.00
C ARG A 108 -18.31 4.91 12.06
N ARG A 109 -18.41 6.15 12.57
CA ARG A 109 -18.71 7.33 11.74
C ARG A 109 -17.61 7.60 10.71
N LEU A 110 -16.34 7.46 11.09
CA LEU A 110 -15.21 7.65 10.19
C LEU A 110 -15.11 6.54 9.15
N ALA A 111 -15.37 5.29 9.55
CA ALA A 111 -15.35 4.12 8.67
C ALA A 111 -16.27 4.30 7.45
N ARG A 112 -17.45 4.90 7.64
CA ARG A 112 -18.41 5.20 6.56
C ARG A 112 -17.95 6.30 5.59
N ARG A 113 -16.88 7.01 5.92
CA ARG A 113 -16.30 8.09 5.11
C ARG A 113 -14.89 7.76 4.64
N LEU A 114 -14.43 6.51 4.84
CA LEU A 114 -13.13 6.09 4.31
C LEU A 114 -13.17 6.07 2.78
N THR A 115 -12.05 6.39 2.14
CA THR A 115 -11.98 6.41 0.67
C THR A 115 -10.62 6.03 0.11
N GLN A 116 -10.66 5.48 -1.11
CA GLN A 116 -9.57 4.89 -1.89
C GLN A 116 -8.82 3.81 -1.09
N PRO A 117 -7.76 3.13 -1.58
CA PRO A 117 -7.05 2.26 -0.66
C PRO A 117 -6.63 3.10 0.56
N TYR A 118 -7.31 2.88 1.68
CA TYR A 118 -7.21 3.75 2.84
C TYR A 118 -6.12 3.22 3.74
N GLN A 119 -5.57 4.09 4.57
CA GLN A 119 -4.54 3.69 5.53
C GLN A 119 -5.06 3.83 6.96
N VAL A 120 -4.74 2.86 7.80
CA VAL A 120 -4.89 2.95 9.25
C VAL A 120 -3.50 3.13 9.85
N LEU A 121 -3.21 4.34 10.32
CA LEU A 121 -1.89 4.71 10.85
C LEU A 121 -1.89 4.55 12.37
N VAL A 122 -1.12 3.58 12.87
CA VAL A 122 -1.01 3.25 14.29
C VAL A 122 0.24 3.92 14.87
N GLY A 123 0.03 4.84 15.80
CA GLY A 123 1.13 5.58 16.42
C GLY A 123 1.93 4.76 17.43
N PRO A 124 3.18 5.18 17.77
CA PRO A 124 4.08 4.44 18.67
C PRO A 124 3.52 4.22 20.08
N GLY A 125 2.61 5.10 20.52
CA GLY A 125 2.01 5.05 21.86
C GLY A 125 0.81 4.11 21.99
N LEU A 126 0.23 3.62 20.89
CA LEU A 126 -1.01 2.84 20.95
C LEU A 126 -0.70 1.34 21.08
N ARG A 127 -0.89 0.80 22.28
CA ARG A 127 -0.60 -0.61 22.61
C ARG A 127 -1.84 -1.49 22.81
N ASP A 128 -3.03 -0.90 22.79
CA ASP A 128 -4.28 -1.64 23.01
C ASP A 128 -4.64 -2.47 21.77
N PHE A 129 -4.18 -3.72 21.77
CA PHE A 129 -4.47 -4.70 20.73
C PHE A 129 -5.97 -4.91 20.53
N GLY A 130 -6.76 -4.93 21.61
CA GLY A 130 -8.21 -5.11 21.54
C GLY A 130 -8.89 -3.95 20.81
N HIS A 131 -8.46 -2.71 21.07
CA HIS A 131 -8.94 -1.53 20.36
C HIS A 131 -8.58 -1.58 18.87
N LEU A 132 -7.35 -1.99 18.52
CA LEU A 132 -6.93 -2.17 17.12
C LEU A 132 -7.81 -3.20 16.41
N VAL A 133 -8.04 -4.37 17.03
CA VAL A 133 -8.92 -5.42 16.51
C VAL A 133 -10.33 -4.89 16.25
N ARG A 134 -10.93 -4.17 17.21
CA ARG A 134 -12.27 -3.60 17.04
C ARG A 134 -12.30 -2.56 15.92
N THR A 135 -11.28 -1.70 15.84
CA THR A 135 -11.18 -0.67 14.80
C THR A 135 -11.05 -1.26 13.40
N LEU A 136 -10.16 -2.24 13.22
CA LEU A 136 -9.97 -2.93 11.94
C LEU A 136 -11.23 -3.70 11.52
N ARG A 137 -11.91 -4.34 12.48
CA ARG A 137 -13.19 -5.02 12.22
C ARG A 137 -14.28 -4.05 11.75
N THR A 138 -14.40 -2.88 12.38
CA THR A 138 -15.39 -1.86 12.01
C THR A 138 -15.08 -1.23 10.66
N THR A 139 -13.83 -0.84 10.42
CA THR A 139 -13.42 -0.19 9.16
C THR A 139 -13.60 -1.11 7.96
N THR A 140 -13.22 -2.38 8.08
CA THR A 140 -13.40 -3.37 7.01
C THR A 140 -14.86 -3.82 6.84
N ALA A 141 -15.69 -3.78 7.87
CA ALA A 141 -17.13 -4.09 7.73
C ALA A 141 -17.88 -3.05 6.90
N GLU A 142 -17.55 -1.78 7.09
CA GLU A 142 -18.12 -0.66 6.32
C GLU A 142 -17.49 -0.56 4.91
N ASN A 143 -16.29 -1.12 4.71
CA ASN A 143 -15.55 -1.07 3.45
C ASN A 143 -15.07 -2.48 2.99
N PRO A 144 -15.97 -3.44 2.76
CA PRO A 144 -15.60 -4.85 2.59
C PRO A 144 -14.92 -5.16 1.25
N PHE A 145 -14.96 -4.25 0.28
CA PHE A 145 -14.38 -4.43 -1.06
C PHE A 145 -13.16 -3.53 -1.32
N THR A 146 -12.74 -2.76 -0.31
CA THR A 146 -11.69 -1.77 -0.48
C THR A 146 -10.38 -2.36 0.05
N PRO A 147 -9.33 -2.47 -0.78
CA PRO A 147 -8.01 -2.82 -0.27
C PRO A 147 -7.53 -1.71 0.65
N PHE A 148 -6.68 -2.03 1.61
CA PHE A 148 -6.21 -1.04 2.58
C PHE A 148 -4.86 -1.43 3.17
N GLU A 149 -4.27 -0.49 3.88
CA GLU A 149 -2.98 -0.70 4.54
C GLU A 149 -3.06 -0.37 6.04
N VAL A 150 -2.39 -1.17 6.87
CA VAL A 150 -2.17 -0.84 8.27
C VAL A 150 -0.69 -0.51 8.48
N VAL A 151 -0.41 0.71 8.92
CA VAL A 151 0.95 1.23 9.09
C VAL A 151 1.24 1.37 10.58
N PHE A 152 2.24 0.65 11.08
CA PHE A 152 2.68 0.72 12.47
C PHE A 152 3.95 1.57 12.56
N PHE A 153 3.87 2.68 13.29
CA PHE A 153 5.02 3.53 13.58
C PHE A 153 5.66 3.11 14.89
N GLU A 154 6.91 2.67 14.83
CA GLU A 154 7.77 2.29 15.97
C GLU A 154 7.01 1.56 17.10
N PRO A 155 6.31 0.44 16.79
CA PRO A 155 5.54 -0.28 17.79
C PRO A 155 6.47 -0.93 18.81
N ALA A 156 6.01 -1.04 20.06
CA ALA A 156 6.79 -1.65 21.14
C ALA A 156 7.08 -3.14 20.92
N GLU A 157 6.21 -3.83 20.19
CA GLU A 157 6.33 -5.23 19.78
C GLU A 157 6.05 -5.36 18.28
N LEU A 158 6.59 -6.40 17.65
CA LEU A 158 6.26 -6.66 16.25
C LEU A 158 4.75 -6.93 16.09
N PRO A 159 4.08 -6.31 15.11
CA PRO A 159 2.66 -6.50 14.89
C PRO A 159 2.32 -7.96 14.58
N ARG A 160 1.29 -8.50 15.24
CA ARG A 160 0.77 -9.86 15.01
C ARG A 160 -0.18 -9.88 13.82
N THR A 161 0.36 -9.69 12.62
CA THR A 161 -0.40 -9.53 11.37
C THR A 161 -1.41 -10.66 11.13
N SER A 162 -1.02 -11.92 11.35
CA SER A 162 -1.92 -13.07 11.22
C SER A 162 -3.18 -12.98 12.09
N GLU A 163 -3.06 -12.45 13.31
CA GLU A 163 -4.21 -12.26 14.20
C GLU A 163 -5.12 -11.14 13.69
N PHE A 164 -4.54 -10.04 13.18
CA PHE A 164 -5.33 -8.96 12.57
C PHE A 164 -6.07 -9.44 11.32
N LEU A 165 -5.44 -10.27 10.48
CA LEU A 165 -6.08 -10.80 9.27
C LEU A 165 -7.31 -11.66 9.57
N ASN A 166 -7.27 -12.43 10.65
CA ASN A 166 -8.37 -13.30 11.05
C ASN A 166 -9.61 -12.53 11.53
N VAL A 167 -9.50 -11.23 11.83
CA VAL A 167 -10.62 -10.42 12.34
C VAL A 167 -11.21 -9.46 11.32
N LEU A 168 -10.67 -9.41 10.10
CA LEU A 168 -11.12 -8.49 9.05
C LEU A 168 -12.41 -8.98 8.39
N ASN A 169 -13.30 -8.04 8.09
CA ASN A 169 -14.57 -8.29 7.41
C ASN A 169 -14.50 -7.99 5.90
N LEU A 170 -13.38 -8.31 5.27
CA LEU A 170 -13.25 -8.18 3.82
C LEU A 170 -14.05 -9.25 3.10
N ARG A 171 -14.71 -8.87 2.00
CA ARG A 171 -15.40 -9.80 1.13
C ARG A 171 -14.38 -10.56 0.29
N ARG A 172 -14.42 -11.89 0.40
CA ARG A 172 -13.50 -12.80 -0.28
C ARG A 172 -14.25 -13.68 -1.30
N PRO A 173 -13.61 -14.10 -2.41
CA PRO A 173 -12.27 -13.68 -2.85
C PRO A 173 -12.27 -12.21 -3.27
N HIS A 174 -11.21 -11.49 -2.92
CA HIS A 174 -10.97 -10.13 -3.39
C HIS A 174 -10.40 -10.15 -4.81
N PHE A 175 -10.58 -9.10 -5.62
CA PHE A 175 -10.03 -9.09 -6.99
C PHE A 175 -8.50 -9.20 -6.99
N LEU A 176 -7.82 -8.61 -5.99
CA LEU A 176 -6.37 -8.75 -5.76
C LEU A 176 -5.94 -10.16 -5.34
N ASP A 177 -6.84 -10.98 -4.75
CA ASP A 177 -6.58 -12.42 -4.57
C ASP A 177 -6.58 -13.14 -5.93
N GLY A 178 -7.18 -12.54 -6.94
CA GLY A 178 -7.01 -12.93 -8.33
C GLY A 178 -5.63 -12.55 -8.82
N ASP A 179 -5.41 -11.25 -8.84
CA ASP A 179 -4.34 -10.55 -9.56
C ASP A 179 -2.94 -10.86 -9.01
N LEU A 180 -2.75 -10.77 -7.68
CA LEU A 180 -1.44 -10.86 -7.06
C LEU A 180 -1.01 -12.32 -6.72
N ARG A 181 -1.59 -13.32 -7.40
CA ARG A 181 -1.33 -14.74 -7.08
C ARG A 181 0.07 -15.23 -7.33
N TYR A 182 0.74 -14.55 -8.23
CA TYR A 182 2.08 -14.89 -8.64
C TYR A 182 3.12 -14.28 -7.69
N LEU A 183 2.77 -13.21 -6.98
CA LEU A 183 3.59 -12.62 -5.92
C LEU A 183 3.46 -13.36 -4.59
N PHE A 184 2.22 -13.68 -4.19
CA PHE A 184 1.94 -14.23 -2.86
C PHE A 184 1.25 -15.58 -2.97
N PRO A 185 1.95 -16.71 -2.76
CA PRO A 185 1.39 -18.04 -2.99
C PRO A 185 0.23 -18.37 -2.04
N GLN A 186 0.15 -17.73 -0.87
CA GLN A 186 -0.95 -17.95 0.07
C GLN A 186 -2.25 -17.22 -0.36
N PRO A 187 -3.37 -17.95 -0.54
CA PRO A 187 -4.65 -17.34 -0.93
C PRO A 187 -5.25 -16.43 0.16
N GLY A 188 -5.92 -15.36 -0.28
CA GLY A 188 -6.88 -14.60 0.54
C GLY A 188 -6.35 -13.35 1.24
N ASN A 189 -5.05 -13.09 1.24
CA ASN A 189 -4.48 -11.97 2.00
C ASN A 189 -4.11 -10.74 1.15
N ARG A 190 -4.44 -10.71 -0.15
CA ARG A 190 -3.76 -9.79 -1.07
C ARG A 190 -4.37 -8.40 -1.16
N ALA A 191 -5.39 -8.15 -0.34
CA ALA A 191 -6.07 -6.86 -0.24
C ALA A 191 -5.62 -6.03 0.97
N VAL A 192 -4.69 -6.54 1.78
CA VAL A 192 -4.25 -5.90 3.02
C VAL A 192 -2.74 -5.88 3.07
N LEU A 193 -2.15 -4.69 3.01
CA LEU A 193 -0.73 -4.49 3.23
C LEU A 193 -0.49 -4.12 4.70
N PHE A 194 0.51 -4.72 5.33
CA PHE A 194 1.01 -4.26 6.62
C PHE A 194 2.35 -3.58 6.43
N THR A 195 2.52 -2.41 7.02
CA THR A 195 3.80 -1.69 6.99
C THR A 195 4.32 -1.44 8.38
N LEU A 196 5.58 -1.77 8.61
CA LEU A 196 6.34 -1.40 9.79
C LEU A 196 7.25 -0.21 9.45
N VAL A 197 6.98 0.95 10.04
CA VAL A 197 7.87 2.11 9.99
C VAL A 197 8.73 2.09 11.25
N SER A 198 10.04 1.92 11.12
CA SER A 198 10.95 1.84 12.27
C SER A 198 12.32 2.45 11.98
N ALA A 199 12.94 3.00 13.02
CA ALA A 199 14.35 3.41 13.00
C ALA A 199 15.34 2.22 13.10
N ASP A 200 14.85 0.98 13.26
CA ASP A 200 15.70 -0.21 13.17
C ASP A 200 16.03 -0.53 11.71
N ARG A 201 17.33 -0.60 11.41
CA ARG A 201 17.86 -0.94 10.08
C ARG A 201 17.77 -2.44 9.78
N ARG A 202 17.53 -3.28 10.79
CA ARG A 202 17.40 -4.72 10.61
C ARG A 202 16.01 -5.06 10.11
N ALA A 203 15.95 -5.72 8.97
CA ALA A 203 14.69 -6.21 8.43
C ALA A 203 14.15 -7.36 9.29
N ARG A 204 12.97 -7.17 9.87
CA ARG A 204 12.26 -8.11 10.75
C ARG A 204 10.83 -8.39 10.29
N PHE A 205 10.33 -7.63 9.30
CA PHE A 205 8.94 -7.67 8.87
C PHE A 205 8.86 -8.01 7.37
N ARG A 206 9.04 -9.30 7.05
CA ARG A 206 9.28 -9.84 5.68
C ARG A 206 8.26 -10.89 5.22
N GLY A 207 7.07 -10.93 5.83
CA GLY A 207 6.02 -11.86 5.39
C GLY A 207 5.30 -11.42 4.11
N ASP A 208 4.43 -12.28 3.58
CA ASP A 208 3.53 -11.93 2.49
C ASP A 208 2.70 -10.69 2.85
N MET A 209 2.63 -9.73 1.93
CA MET A 209 1.95 -8.44 2.14
C MET A 209 2.44 -7.72 3.41
N GLN A 210 3.74 -7.82 3.70
CA GLN A 210 4.42 -7.05 4.73
C GLN A 210 5.54 -6.23 4.10
N ARG A 211 5.72 -5.02 4.62
CA ARG A 211 6.71 -4.05 4.19
C ARG A 211 7.38 -3.43 5.41
N GLN A 212 8.71 -3.34 5.44
CA GLN A 212 9.44 -2.57 6.44
C GLN A 212 10.09 -1.34 5.81
N VAL A 213 9.82 -0.17 6.38
CA VAL A 213 10.29 1.12 5.92
C VAL A 213 11.15 1.77 6.99
N TYR A 214 12.32 2.25 6.61
CA TYR A 214 13.20 2.96 7.53
C TYR A 214 12.63 4.34 7.87
N TRP A 215 12.50 4.66 9.15
CA TRP A 215 12.05 5.99 9.59
C TRP A 215 13.23 6.96 9.69
N TRP A 216 13.45 7.73 8.64
CA TRP A 216 14.52 8.73 8.59
C TRP A 216 14.09 10.02 9.32
N GLN A 217 14.58 10.21 10.54
CA GLN A 217 14.34 11.40 11.36
C GLN A 217 15.59 12.26 11.56
N GLY A 218 16.64 12.03 10.76
CA GLY A 218 17.92 12.72 10.87
C GLY A 218 17.81 14.23 10.66
N ARG A 219 18.68 15.01 11.31
CA ARG A 219 18.71 16.49 11.20
C ARG A 219 19.09 17.02 9.80
N ARG A 220 19.44 16.11 8.89
CA ARG A 220 19.73 16.38 7.48
C ARG A 220 19.02 15.35 6.62
N LEU A 221 18.82 15.69 5.36
CA LEU A 221 18.27 14.77 4.37
C LEU A 221 19.32 13.70 4.00
N PRO A 222 18.87 12.49 3.63
CA PRO A 222 19.77 11.42 3.24
C PRO A 222 20.48 11.74 1.92
N SER A 223 21.74 11.32 1.82
CA SER A 223 22.43 11.18 0.54
C SER A 223 22.03 9.89 -0.17
N LEU A 224 22.27 9.78 -1.48
CA LEU A 224 22.02 8.55 -2.24
C LEU A 224 22.79 7.35 -1.68
N GLN A 225 24.03 7.58 -1.21
CA GLN A 225 24.83 6.53 -0.58
C GLN A 225 24.17 5.98 0.69
N GLU A 226 23.59 6.85 1.52
CA GLU A 226 22.89 6.43 2.73
C GLU A 226 21.56 5.74 2.45
N LEU A 227 20.89 6.10 1.34
CA LEU A 227 19.73 5.36 0.86
C LEU A 227 20.14 3.95 0.40
N ALA A 228 21.26 3.82 -0.32
CA ALA A 228 21.78 2.52 -0.76
C ALA A 228 22.14 1.60 0.41
N GLU A 229 22.62 2.14 1.53
CA GLU A 229 22.87 1.37 2.76
C GLU A 229 21.58 0.83 3.43
N LEU A 230 20.39 1.20 2.93
CA LEU A 230 19.10 0.72 3.42
C LEU A 230 18.45 -0.28 2.45
N GLY A 231 19.18 -0.78 1.44
CA GLY A 231 18.65 -1.67 0.40
C GLY A 231 18.10 -3.02 0.88
N ASP A 232 18.34 -3.42 2.14
CA ASP A 232 17.74 -4.60 2.77
C ASP A 232 16.29 -4.38 3.27
N LEU A 233 15.81 -3.13 3.20
CA LEU A 233 14.47 -2.69 3.60
C LEU A 233 13.66 -2.29 2.36
N ASP A 234 12.33 -2.28 2.49
CA ASP A 234 11.40 -2.03 1.39
C ASP A 234 11.19 -0.52 1.09
N GLY A 235 11.90 0.36 1.79
CA GLY A 235 11.89 1.79 1.51
C GLY A 235 12.31 2.68 2.68
N VAL A 236 12.20 4.00 2.46
CA VAL A 236 12.58 5.03 3.42
C VAL A 236 11.46 6.06 3.57
N LEU A 237 11.06 6.32 4.81
CA LEU A 237 10.17 7.42 5.16
C LEU A 237 10.99 8.61 5.65
N ILE A 238 11.09 9.65 4.84
CA ILE A 238 11.77 10.89 5.19
C ILE A 238 10.86 11.77 6.05
N ASP A 239 11.27 11.95 7.31
CA ASP A 239 10.60 12.80 8.30
C ASP A 239 11.64 13.65 9.07
N SER A 240 12.64 14.17 8.35
CA SER A 240 13.76 14.99 8.86
C SER A 240 13.31 16.37 9.34
N PRO A 241 13.75 16.90 10.51
CA PRO A 241 13.45 18.24 11.03
C PRO A 241 14.11 19.41 10.26
N VAL A 242 14.11 19.33 8.94
CA VAL A 242 14.57 20.39 8.05
C VAL A 242 13.39 21.24 7.56
N PRO A 243 13.63 22.49 7.13
CA PRO A 243 12.61 23.35 6.53
C PRO A 243 11.97 22.71 5.28
N PHE A 244 10.73 23.07 5.00
CA PHE A 244 9.97 22.55 3.85
C PHE A 244 10.70 22.79 2.53
N GLU A 245 11.27 23.98 2.37
CA GLU A 245 12.01 24.42 1.18
C GLU A 245 13.26 23.59 0.96
N ALA A 246 13.92 23.15 2.04
CA ALA A 246 15.10 22.29 1.95
C ALA A 246 14.73 20.89 1.44
N VAL A 247 13.57 20.36 1.82
CA VAL A 247 13.06 19.09 1.28
C VAL A 247 12.69 19.24 -0.18
N CYS A 248 12.01 20.32 -0.56
CA CYS A 248 11.71 20.59 -1.97
C CYS A 248 12.97 20.68 -2.82
N ALA A 249 14.00 21.43 -2.37
CA ALA A 249 15.27 21.53 -3.08
C ALA A 249 15.96 20.18 -3.24
N TRP A 250 15.87 19.30 -2.24
CA TRP A 250 16.37 17.94 -2.33
C TRP A 250 15.58 17.11 -3.33
N GLN A 251 14.24 17.13 -3.29
CA GLN A 251 13.39 16.45 -4.27
C GLN A 251 13.68 16.93 -5.70
N ASP A 252 14.02 18.20 -5.87
CA ASP A 252 14.35 18.79 -7.17
C ASP A 252 15.72 18.31 -7.67
N ALA A 253 16.70 18.20 -6.78
CA ALA A 253 18.07 17.85 -7.11
C ALA A 253 18.29 16.34 -7.31
N VAL A 254 17.66 15.49 -6.50
CA VAL A 254 17.90 14.04 -6.50
C VAL A 254 16.68 13.19 -6.84
N GLY A 255 15.49 13.79 -6.92
CA GLY A 255 14.24 13.03 -7.03
C GLY A 255 14.14 12.04 -8.19
N PRO A 256 14.47 12.43 -9.45
CA PRO A 256 14.41 11.51 -10.58
C PRO A 256 15.30 10.28 -10.39
N SER A 257 16.59 10.47 -10.08
CA SER A 257 17.52 9.36 -9.85
C SER A 257 17.19 8.54 -8.61
N ALA A 258 16.73 9.18 -7.54
CA ALA A 258 16.41 8.47 -6.31
C ALA A 258 15.14 7.63 -6.42
N ALA A 259 14.17 8.06 -7.24
CA ALA A 259 12.92 7.32 -7.45
C ALA A 259 13.08 6.09 -8.35
N GLU A 260 14.08 6.08 -9.23
CA GLU A 260 14.42 4.90 -10.05
C GLU A 260 14.96 3.74 -9.19
N GLU A 261 15.69 4.06 -8.12
CA GLU A 261 16.39 3.07 -7.31
C GLU A 261 15.76 2.80 -5.94
N PHE A 262 15.02 3.76 -5.38
CA PHE A 262 14.56 3.71 -3.99
C PHE A 262 13.07 4.02 -3.84
N HIS A 263 12.42 3.25 -2.99
CA HIS A 263 11.05 3.52 -2.55
C HIS A 263 11.08 4.57 -1.43
N ILE A 264 10.70 5.81 -1.74
CA ILE A 264 10.78 6.94 -0.82
C ILE A 264 9.39 7.51 -0.55
N GLY A 265 9.11 7.74 0.73
CA GLY A 265 7.94 8.47 1.21
C GLY A 265 8.34 9.65 2.09
N PHE A 266 7.39 10.54 2.35
CA PHE A 266 7.55 11.74 3.18
C PHE A 266 6.46 11.78 4.25
N GLY A 267 6.84 12.09 5.49
CA GLY A 267 5.89 12.13 6.61
C GLY A 267 4.84 13.24 6.48
N GLU A 268 5.15 14.30 5.74
CA GLU A 268 4.30 15.46 5.49
C GLU A 268 3.51 15.31 4.18
N ALA A 269 2.20 15.56 4.22
CA ALA A 269 1.30 15.28 3.12
C ALA A 269 1.59 16.08 1.83
N ALA A 270 1.93 17.37 1.93
CA ALA A 270 2.26 18.18 0.76
C ALA A 270 3.60 17.78 0.13
N LEU A 271 4.60 17.40 0.94
CA LEU A 271 5.87 16.85 0.46
C LEU A 271 5.69 15.47 -0.20
N GLN A 272 4.82 14.62 0.35
CA GLN A 272 4.45 13.33 -0.25
C GLN A 272 3.73 13.53 -1.59
N ALA A 273 2.75 14.43 -1.63
CA ALA A 273 2.03 14.76 -2.86
C ALA A 273 2.98 15.29 -3.94
N ARG A 274 3.87 16.21 -3.57
CA ARG A 274 4.90 16.73 -4.47
C ARG A 274 5.82 15.63 -4.99
N TRP A 275 6.23 14.71 -4.12
CA TRP A 275 7.06 13.58 -4.52
C TRP A 275 6.38 12.74 -5.61
N LEU A 276 5.16 12.26 -5.33
CA LEU A 276 4.43 11.42 -6.28
C LEU A 276 4.19 12.12 -7.61
N LEU A 277 3.82 13.41 -7.61
CA LEU A 277 3.63 14.17 -8.85
C LEU A 277 4.91 14.32 -9.69
N ARG A 278 6.08 14.17 -9.07
CA ARG A 278 7.38 14.28 -9.74
C ARG A 278 7.93 12.93 -10.19
N THR A 279 7.60 11.85 -9.49
CA THR A 279 8.28 10.56 -9.64
C THR A 279 7.38 9.46 -10.16
N CYS A 280 6.07 9.58 -9.97
CA CYS A 280 5.12 8.63 -10.51
C CYS A 280 4.63 9.13 -11.88
N PRO A 281 4.80 8.34 -12.95
CA PRO A 281 4.41 8.72 -14.30
C PRO A 281 2.89 8.67 -14.53
N ASP A 282 2.13 8.10 -13.59
CA ASP A 282 0.71 7.83 -13.76
C ASP A 282 -0.18 9.07 -13.51
N GLU A 283 -1.12 9.30 -14.42
CA GLU A 283 -2.03 10.45 -14.37
C GLU A 283 -2.99 10.41 -13.17
N TYR A 284 -3.15 9.27 -12.48
CA TYR A 284 -4.07 9.16 -11.34
C TYR A 284 -3.60 9.98 -10.13
N VAL A 285 -2.29 10.23 -10.01
CA VAL A 285 -1.66 10.83 -8.83
C VAL A 285 -2.30 12.17 -8.49
N GLY A 286 -2.54 13.03 -9.50
CA GLY A 286 -3.16 14.34 -9.29
C GLY A 286 -4.56 14.28 -8.67
N THR A 287 -5.27 13.15 -8.82
CA THR A 287 -6.61 12.93 -8.25
C THR A 287 -6.53 12.38 -6.82
N VAL A 288 -5.51 11.58 -6.52
CA VAL A 288 -5.32 10.90 -5.22
C VAL A 288 -4.60 11.80 -4.20
N THR A 289 -3.72 12.69 -4.65
CA THR A 289 -2.94 13.58 -3.78
C THR A 289 -3.62 14.91 -3.44
N GLY A 290 -4.92 15.04 -3.68
CA GLY A 290 -5.75 16.23 -3.38
C GLY A 290 -6.02 16.42 -1.88
N TRP A 291 -4.98 16.35 -1.06
CA TRP A 291 -5.05 16.54 0.40
C TRP A 291 -5.53 17.95 0.72
N LYS A 292 -6.52 18.07 1.60
CA LYS A 292 -6.88 19.38 2.15
C LYS A 292 -5.80 19.86 3.11
N VAL A 293 -5.36 21.10 2.92
CA VAL A 293 -4.64 21.90 3.90
C VAL A 293 -5.69 22.74 4.61
N ASP A 294 -6.04 22.39 5.85
CA ASP A 294 -6.82 23.27 6.72
C ASP A 294 -5.88 24.09 7.61
#